data_AF-A0A9D1HUC6-F1
#
_entry.id   AF-A0A9D1HUC6-F1
#
_cell.length_a   1.000
_cell.length_b   1.000
_cell.length_c   1.000
_cell.angle_alpha   90.00
_cell.angle_beta   90.00
_cell.angle_gamma   90.00
#
_symmetry.space_group_name_H-M   'P 1'
#
loop_
_entity.id
_entity.type
_entity.pdbx_description
1 polymer ?
#
loop_
_entity_poly.entity_id
_entity_poly.type
_entity_poly.pdbx_seq_one_letter_code
_entity_poly.pdbx_strand_id
1 'polypeptide(L)'
;MKYCYDKNLPWTYSKNEMELVKQKGNGILYDSELHRFEDFDHNEIDITGEVIFPRTGVAQIYDLLDDIVRQGGTPAFSKDEMEQVRKWPKYVQTKRTGHMLTGKDLLDEEVIERLEQIYGTEFFMKTLRKDFSGIIPIELLKDKECAFYKTLVHHPDTEFFISEKVNIEQDQYGKKEYRCFVVDGEIYNISRFTSRILHEIDPQVLEKLQNIVASLKGSFPKNYVLDVFEYELNGEKDLDVLEFNSIDASGLYLYNSCIEKSDDLLHKKPRHVATEFRSSLEDCTSEGKITIDRQNLYSIPDTFSNDLSCMCTVGILGVRVFDAHISPEDFGRHVPIFNIGKFVNPVKFDDDLARHPVKEKKM
;
A
#
# COMPACT_ATOMS: atom_id res chain seq x y z
N MET A 1 0.50 3.91 -26.47
CA MET A 1 0.13 3.60 -25.08
C MET A 1 -0.90 4.63 -24.64
N LYS A 2 -2.06 4.20 -24.15
CA LYS A 2 -3.12 5.06 -23.62
C LYS A 2 -3.22 4.88 -22.10
N TYR A 3 -3.34 5.97 -21.35
CA TYR A 3 -3.53 5.93 -19.89
C TYR A 3 -5.02 5.89 -19.59
N CYS A 4 -5.46 4.86 -18.87
CA CYS A 4 -6.88 4.58 -18.67
C CYS A 4 -7.27 4.76 -17.20
N TYR A 5 -8.22 5.64 -16.94
CA TYR A 5 -8.70 5.98 -15.60
C TYR A 5 -10.11 5.46 -15.38
N ASP A 6 -10.36 4.70 -14.31
CA ASP A 6 -11.71 4.31 -13.91
C ASP A 6 -12.53 5.54 -13.48
N LYS A 7 -13.49 5.97 -14.29
CA LYS A 7 -14.22 7.23 -14.06
C LYS A 7 -15.06 7.24 -12.78
N ASN A 8 -15.35 6.08 -12.21
CA ASN A 8 -16.18 5.94 -11.01
C ASN A 8 -15.37 6.10 -9.71
N LEU A 9 -14.06 6.29 -9.80
CA LEU A 9 -13.19 6.53 -8.64
C LEU A 9 -13.00 8.03 -8.32
N PRO A 10 -12.82 8.38 -7.04
CA PRO A 10 -12.54 9.76 -6.64
C PRO A 10 -11.11 10.15 -7.01
N TRP A 11 -10.93 10.77 -8.18
CA TRP A 11 -9.63 11.18 -8.71
C TRP A 11 -9.02 12.45 -8.10
N THR A 12 -9.37 12.81 -6.87
CA THR A 12 -8.87 14.05 -6.24
C THR A 12 -7.34 14.17 -6.27
N TYR A 13 -6.62 13.06 -6.16
CA TYR A 13 -5.15 13.02 -6.18
C TYR A 13 -4.53 12.89 -7.58
N SER A 14 -5.30 12.53 -8.61
CA SER A 14 -4.78 12.31 -9.99
C SER A 14 -5.38 13.28 -11.01
N LYS A 15 -6.09 14.34 -10.58
CA LYS A 15 -6.67 15.33 -11.50
C LYS A 15 -5.64 15.90 -12.47
N ASN A 16 -4.49 16.31 -11.97
CA ASN A 16 -3.44 16.90 -12.79
C ASN A 16 -2.82 15.87 -13.75
N GLU A 17 -2.77 14.60 -13.35
CA GLU A 17 -2.36 13.47 -14.21
C GLU A 17 -3.36 13.29 -15.38
N MET A 18 -4.66 13.30 -15.07
CA MET A 18 -5.75 13.20 -16.06
C MET A 18 -5.75 14.39 -17.03
N GLU A 19 -5.54 15.61 -16.52
CA GLU A 19 -5.41 16.81 -17.36
C GLU A 19 -4.22 16.70 -18.33
N LEU A 20 -3.08 16.19 -17.84
CA LEU A 20 -1.88 16.00 -18.66
C LEU A 20 -2.13 15.01 -19.81
N VAL A 21 -2.73 13.84 -19.54
CA VAL A 21 -3.02 12.86 -20.60
C VAL A 21 -4.11 13.33 -21.55
N LYS A 22 -5.07 14.13 -21.08
CA LYS A 22 -6.08 14.78 -21.93
C LYS A 22 -5.40 15.75 -22.89
N GLN A 23 -4.50 16.61 -22.40
CA GLN A 23 -3.73 17.54 -23.22
C GLN A 23 -2.85 16.84 -24.26
N LYS A 24 -2.29 15.68 -23.90
CA LYS A 24 -1.47 14.84 -24.79
C LYS A 24 -2.27 13.98 -25.77
N GLY A 25 -3.60 13.92 -25.63
CA GLY A 25 -4.46 13.08 -26.46
C GLY A 25 -4.23 11.57 -26.29
N ASN A 26 -3.69 11.14 -25.15
CA ASN A 26 -3.37 9.74 -24.88
C ASN A 26 -4.06 9.21 -23.61
N GLY A 27 -5.02 9.93 -23.06
CA GLY A 27 -5.82 9.46 -21.93
C GLY A 27 -7.22 9.02 -22.36
N ILE A 28 -7.74 8.01 -21.67
CA ILE A 28 -9.08 7.46 -21.83
C ILE A 28 -9.69 7.18 -20.45
N LEU A 29 -11.00 6.99 -20.42
CA LEU A 29 -11.76 6.61 -19.25
C LEU A 29 -12.28 5.18 -19.38
N TYR A 30 -12.38 4.49 -18.26
CA TYR A 30 -13.08 3.21 -18.14
C TYR A 30 -14.34 3.41 -17.31
N ASP A 31 -15.47 2.97 -17.84
CA ASP A 31 -16.73 2.86 -17.11
C ASP A 31 -16.85 1.44 -16.55
N SER A 32 -16.63 1.30 -15.24
CA SER A 32 -16.72 0.02 -14.55
C SER A 32 -18.15 -0.52 -14.39
N GLU A 33 -19.19 0.32 -14.57
CA GLU A 33 -20.58 -0.15 -14.53
C GLU A 33 -21.04 -0.67 -15.89
N LEU A 34 -20.64 0.00 -16.97
CA LEU A 34 -21.00 -0.37 -18.34
C LEU A 34 -19.96 -1.26 -19.03
N HIS A 35 -18.80 -1.46 -18.39
CA HIS A 35 -17.66 -2.20 -18.90
C HIS A 35 -17.24 -1.74 -20.30
N ARG A 36 -17.01 -0.43 -20.48
CA ARG A 36 -16.63 0.17 -21.77
C ARG A 36 -15.58 1.28 -21.60
N PHE A 37 -14.93 1.63 -22.70
CA PHE A 37 -13.92 2.68 -22.75
C PHE A 37 -14.45 3.94 -23.42
N GLU A 38 -14.14 5.10 -22.85
CA GLU A 38 -14.62 6.40 -23.30
C GLU A 38 -13.45 7.39 -23.45
N ASP A 39 -13.60 8.41 -24.28
CA ASP A 39 -12.76 9.61 -24.19
C ASP A 39 -13.19 10.50 -23.02
N PHE A 40 -12.48 11.63 -22.83
CA PHE A 40 -12.82 12.62 -21.81
C PHE A 40 -14.06 13.47 -22.12
N ASP A 41 -14.69 13.27 -23.28
CA ASP A 41 -15.95 13.89 -23.69
C ASP A 41 -17.10 12.84 -23.69
N HIS A 42 -16.85 11.66 -23.14
CA HIS A 42 -17.76 10.52 -22.98
C HIS A 42 -18.20 9.83 -24.28
N ASN A 43 -17.44 9.96 -25.36
CA ASN A 43 -17.63 9.15 -26.56
C ASN A 43 -16.94 7.80 -26.40
N GLU A 44 -17.61 6.73 -26.82
CA GLU A 44 -17.04 5.39 -26.77
C GLU A 44 -15.82 5.26 -27.70
N ILE A 45 -14.76 4.62 -27.20
CA ILE A 45 -13.51 4.40 -27.90
C ILE A 45 -13.30 2.90 -28.12
N ASP A 46 -12.92 2.55 -29.36
CA ASP A 46 -12.33 1.24 -29.66
C ASP A 46 -10.85 1.21 -29.20
N ILE A 47 -10.53 0.22 -28.37
CA ILE A 47 -9.18 -0.01 -27.84
C ILE A 47 -8.46 -1.18 -28.52
N THR A 48 -9.03 -1.76 -29.58
CA THR A 48 -8.46 -2.91 -30.28
C THR A 48 -7.03 -2.61 -30.75
N GLY A 49 -6.07 -3.46 -30.34
CA GLY A 49 -4.65 -3.32 -30.68
C GLY A 49 -3.90 -2.24 -29.90
N GLU A 50 -4.57 -1.50 -29.01
CA GLU A 50 -3.94 -0.48 -28.18
C GLU A 50 -3.28 -1.08 -26.93
N VAL A 51 -2.14 -0.53 -26.54
CA VAL A 51 -1.54 -0.80 -25.23
C VAL A 51 -2.17 0.14 -24.21
N ILE A 52 -2.88 -0.40 -23.23
CA ILE A 52 -3.60 0.33 -22.20
C ILE A 52 -2.82 0.28 -20.90
N PHE A 53 -2.53 1.44 -20.33
CA PHE A 53 -1.88 1.60 -19.05
C PHE A 53 -2.94 1.89 -17.97
N PRO A 54 -3.31 0.91 -17.14
CA PRO A 54 -4.37 1.09 -16.15
C PRO A 54 -3.95 2.04 -15.03
N ARG A 55 -4.85 2.95 -14.66
CA ARG A 55 -4.79 3.81 -13.49
C ARG A 55 -6.12 3.66 -12.75
N THR A 56 -6.11 2.96 -11.62
CA THR A 56 -7.33 2.59 -10.89
C THR A 56 -7.02 2.25 -9.43
N GLY A 57 -8.03 1.89 -8.67
CA GLY A 57 -7.89 1.40 -7.29
C GLY A 57 -7.51 -0.09 -7.25
N VAL A 58 -6.89 -0.49 -6.13
CA VAL A 58 -6.42 -1.86 -5.89
C VAL A 58 -7.54 -2.90 -6.02
N ALA A 59 -8.79 -2.53 -5.76
CA ALA A 59 -9.93 -3.43 -5.88
C ALA A 59 -10.43 -3.58 -7.33
N GLN A 60 -10.38 -2.50 -8.12
CA GLN A 60 -10.95 -2.43 -9.47
C GLN A 60 -10.00 -2.94 -10.56
N ILE A 61 -8.70 -3.03 -10.28
CA ILE A 61 -7.68 -3.36 -11.29
C ILE A 61 -7.93 -4.71 -11.98
N TYR A 62 -8.44 -5.72 -11.28
CA TYR A 62 -8.63 -7.03 -11.88
C TYR A 62 -9.70 -7.03 -12.97
N ASP A 63 -10.81 -6.33 -12.75
CA ASP A 63 -11.92 -6.23 -13.71
C ASP A 63 -11.49 -5.40 -14.91
N LEU A 64 -10.81 -4.27 -14.67
CA LEU A 64 -10.25 -3.44 -15.75
C LEU A 64 -9.28 -4.23 -16.63
N LEU A 65 -8.38 -5.02 -16.04
CA LEU A 65 -7.44 -5.85 -16.82
C LEU A 65 -8.17 -6.89 -17.68
N ASP A 66 -9.23 -7.53 -17.17
CA ASP A 66 -10.03 -8.47 -17.95
C ASP A 66 -10.75 -7.79 -19.10
N ASP A 67 -11.30 -6.59 -18.88
CA ASP A 67 -12.04 -5.86 -19.89
C ASP A 67 -11.18 -5.28 -21.00
N ILE A 68 -9.94 -4.85 -20.66
CA ILE A 68 -8.95 -4.48 -21.67
C ILE A 68 -8.73 -5.64 -22.65
N VAL A 69 -8.48 -6.85 -22.12
CA VAL A 69 -8.23 -8.04 -22.95
C VAL A 69 -9.49 -8.46 -23.72
N ARG A 70 -10.65 -8.46 -23.07
CA ARG A 70 -11.95 -8.84 -23.66
C ARG A 70 -12.31 -7.96 -24.86
N GLN A 71 -11.93 -6.68 -24.83
CA GLN A 71 -12.20 -5.71 -25.89
C GLN A 71 -11.02 -5.54 -26.88
N GLY A 72 -10.07 -6.47 -26.89
CA GLY A 72 -9.00 -6.51 -27.89
C GLY A 72 -7.82 -5.57 -27.63
N GLY A 73 -7.78 -4.90 -26.48
CA GLY A 73 -6.62 -4.15 -26.01
C GLY A 73 -5.56 -5.05 -25.36
N THR A 74 -4.39 -4.48 -25.10
CA THR A 74 -3.29 -5.13 -24.38
C THR A 74 -2.96 -4.33 -23.12
N PRO A 75 -3.13 -4.88 -21.90
CA PRO A 75 -2.75 -4.16 -20.70
C PRO A 75 -1.23 -4.02 -20.60
N ALA A 76 -0.75 -2.91 -20.05
CA ALA A 76 0.68 -2.62 -19.88
C ALA A 76 1.38 -3.58 -18.91
N PHE A 77 0.60 -4.28 -18.08
CA PHE A 77 1.02 -5.36 -17.21
C PHE A 77 -0.18 -6.31 -16.99
N SER A 78 0.11 -7.58 -16.77
CA SER A 78 -0.87 -8.63 -16.50
C SER A 78 -1.18 -8.76 -15.00
N LYS A 79 -2.21 -9.55 -14.68
CA LYS A 79 -2.53 -9.95 -13.31
C LYS A 79 -1.36 -10.69 -12.65
N ASP A 80 -0.70 -11.58 -13.39
CA ASP A 80 0.44 -12.35 -12.89
C ASP A 80 1.64 -11.45 -12.58
N GLU A 81 1.92 -10.47 -13.44
CA GLU A 81 2.95 -9.46 -13.19
C GLU A 81 2.62 -8.62 -11.95
N MET A 82 1.36 -8.22 -11.76
CA MET A 82 0.93 -7.51 -10.55
C MET A 82 1.10 -8.38 -9.29
N GLU A 83 0.75 -9.67 -9.35
CA GLU A 83 1.02 -10.60 -8.25
C GLU A 83 2.51 -10.76 -7.96
N GLN A 84 3.34 -10.79 -9.01
CA GLN A 84 4.79 -10.87 -8.90
C GLN A 84 5.35 -9.63 -8.19
N VAL A 85 4.90 -8.42 -8.57
CA VAL A 85 5.25 -7.16 -7.90
C VAL A 85 4.83 -7.20 -6.43
N ARG A 86 3.63 -7.68 -6.13
CA ARG A 86 3.16 -7.77 -4.74
C ARG A 86 4.00 -8.75 -3.92
N LYS A 87 4.33 -9.90 -4.51
CA LYS A 87 5.16 -10.96 -3.91
C LYS A 87 6.65 -10.73 -4.12
N TRP A 88 7.08 -9.48 -4.31
CA TRP A 88 8.48 -9.13 -4.56
C TRP A 88 9.49 -9.77 -3.61
N PRO A 89 9.22 -10.02 -2.30
CA PRO A 89 10.23 -10.65 -1.43
C PRO A 89 10.61 -12.06 -1.86
N LYS A 90 9.80 -12.71 -2.72
CA LYS A 90 10.11 -14.03 -3.32
C LYS A 90 11.07 -13.92 -4.52
N TYR A 91 11.23 -12.73 -5.10
CA TYR A 91 11.97 -12.49 -6.35
C TYR A 91 13.18 -11.57 -6.18
N VAL A 92 13.17 -10.72 -5.14
CA VAL A 92 14.22 -9.72 -4.91
C VAL A 92 14.84 -9.97 -3.55
N GLN A 93 16.16 -10.12 -3.54
CA GLN A 93 16.93 -10.24 -2.31
C GLN A 93 17.22 -8.86 -1.74
N THR A 94 16.83 -8.68 -0.48
CA THR A 94 17.27 -7.56 0.36
C THR A 94 18.60 -7.90 1.00
N LYS A 95 19.34 -6.86 1.42
CA LYS A 95 20.51 -7.06 2.29
C LYS A 95 20.08 -7.48 3.69
N ARG A 96 18.96 -6.95 4.16
CA ARG A 96 18.35 -7.34 5.43
C ARG A 96 17.80 -8.75 5.35
N THR A 97 17.91 -9.49 6.45
CA THR A 97 17.26 -10.79 6.57
C THR A 97 15.75 -10.60 6.57
N GLY A 98 15.07 -11.32 5.70
CA GLY A 98 13.62 -11.25 5.53
C GLY A 98 12.98 -12.60 5.25
N HIS A 99 11.78 -12.81 5.77
CA HIS A 99 11.01 -14.04 5.62
C HIS A 99 9.56 -13.73 5.26
N MET A 100 9.01 -14.58 4.39
CA MET A 100 7.57 -14.64 4.11
C MET A 100 6.96 -15.73 4.99
N LEU A 101 6.00 -15.37 5.82
CA LEU A 101 5.30 -16.27 6.74
C LEU A 101 3.80 -16.02 6.67
N THR A 102 3.01 -17.02 7.02
CA THR A 102 1.55 -16.89 7.21
C THR A 102 1.22 -16.62 8.68
N GLY A 103 0.00 -16.16 8.96
CA GLY A 103 -0.47 -16.04 10.34
C GLY A 103 -0.38 -17.35 11.11
N LYS A 104 -0.64 -18.49 10.45
CA LYS A 104 -0.49 -19.83 11.01
C LYS A 104 0.95 -20.13 11.42
N ASP A 105 1.93 -19.77 10.59
CA ASP A 105 3.35 -19.96 10.93
C ASP A 105 3.73 -19.13 12.17
N LEU A 106 3.11 -17.95 12.35
CA LEU A 106 3.34 -17.08 13.51
C LEU A 106 2.63 -17.54 14.79
N LEU A 107 1.91 -18.66 14.74
CA LEU A 107 1.31 -19.34 15.89
C LEU A 107 2.05 -20.63 16.26
N ASP A 108 3.08 -21.00 15.49
CA ASP A 108 3.89 -22.19 15.71
C ASP A 108 5.07 -21.89 16.63
N GLU A 109 5.18 -22.62 17.75
CA GLU A 109 6.18 -22.37 18.80
C GLU A 109 7.61 -22.57 18.27
N GLU A 110 7.87 -23.55 17.39
CA GLU A 110 9.19 -23.78 16.80
C GLU A 110 9.58 -22.63 15.85
N VAL A 111 8.61 -22.11 15.09
CA VAL A 111 8.83 -20.94 14.22
C VAL A 111 9.13 -19.70 15.05
N ILE A 112 8.39 -19.47 16.14
CA ILE A 112 8.60 -18.32 17.03
C ILE A 112 10.00 -18.37 17.67
N GLU A 113 10.43 -19.53 18.18
CA GLU A 113 11.78 -19.71 18.72
C GLU A 113 12.86 -19.40 17.68
N ARG A 114 12.66 -19.83 16.43
CA ARG A 114 13.58 -19.53 15.34
C ARG A 114 13.60 -18.03 15.01
N LEU A 115 12.45 -17.36 15.02
CA LEU A 115 12.38 -15.91 14.79
C LEU A 115 13.14 -15.14 15.88
N GLU A 116 13.06 -15.59 17.13
CA GLU A 116 13.81 -14.99 18.25
C GLU A 116 15.32 -15.16 18.11
N GLN A 117 15.77 -16.30 17.60
CA GLN A 117 17.19 -16.51 17.31
C GLN A 117 17.69 -15.61 16.17
N ILE A 118 16.85 -15.32 15.18
CA ILE A 118 17.23 -14.54 13.99
C ILE A 118 17.15 -13.04 14.26
N TYR A 119 16.05 -12.57 14.86
CA TYR A 119 15.71 -11.15 14.98
C TYR A 119 15.86 -10.60 16.40
N GLY A 120 16.04 -11.46 17.41
CA GLY A 120 16.07 -11.04 18.81
C GLY A 120 14.68 -10.77 19.36
N THR A 121 14.53 -9.70 20.15
CA THR A 121 13.31 -9.43 20.93
C THR A 121 12.19 -8.72 20.16
N GLU A 122 12.50 -8.16 19.00
CA GLU A 122 11.53 -7.43 18.17
C GLU A 122 11.90 -7.53 16.68
N PHE A 123 10.90 -7.48 15.81
CA PHE A 123 11.10 -7.50 14.36
C PHE A 123 10.16 -6.53 13.66
N PHE A 124 10.50 -6.13 12.43
CA PHE A 124 9.56 -5.42 11.57
C PHE A 124 8.62 -6.43 10.90
N MET A 125 7.34 -6.12 10.87
CA MET A 125 6.29 -6.94 10.26
C MET A 125 5.41 -6.06 9.39
N LYS A 126 5.06 -6.56 8.20
CA LYS A 126 3.97 -6.00 7.38
C LYS A 126 3.16 -7.08 6.73
N THR A 127 1.88 -6.82 6.51
CA THR A 127 1.07 -7.65 5.61
C THR A 127 1.55 -7.47 4.18
N LEU A 128 1.45 -8.53 3.38
CA LEU A 128 1.83 -8.48 1.97
C LEU A 128 0.89 -7.59 1.16
N ARG A 129 -0.40 -7.63 1.48
CA ARG A 129 -1.39 -6.62 1.03
C ARG A 129 -1.27 -5.41 1.94
N LYS A 130 -1.27 -4.20 1.38
CA LYS A 130 -1.17 -2.97 2.15
C LYS A 130 -2.35 -2.85 3.12
N ASP A 131 -2.08 -3.12 4.40
CA ASP A 131 -3.09 -3.15 5.47
C ASP A 131 -2.43 -2.79 6.81
N PHE A 132 -1.43 -3.59 7.23
CA PHE A 132 -0.72 -3.44 8.48
C PHE A 132 0.79 -3.38 8.29
N SER A 133 1.46 -2.51 9.05
CA SER A 133 2.90 -2.58 9.29
C SER A 133 3.25 -2.09 10.70
N GLY A 134 4.29 -2.67 11.30
CA GLY A 134 4.71 -2.29 12.64
C GLY A 134 5.99 -2.98 13.10
N ILE A 135 6.54 -2.49 14.20
CA ILE A 135 7.58 -3.20 14.98
C ILE A 135 6.87 -4.02 16.04
N ILE A 136 7.13 -5.32 16.05
CA ILE A 136 6.42 -6.30 16.89
C ILE A 136 7.41 -6.95 17.85
N PRO A 137 7.20 -6.81 19.17
CA PRO A 137 7.93 -7.60 20.16
C PRO A 137 7.58 -9.09 20.01
N ILE A 138 8.59 -9.95 20.07
CA ILE A 138 8.41 -11.41 19.96
C ILE A 138 7.50 -11.96 21.06
N GLU A 139 7.54 -11.37 22.25
CA GLU A 139 6.69 -11.79 23.36
C GLU A 139 5.20 -11.73 23.03
N LEU A 140 4.77 -10.87 22.09
CA LEU A 140 3.38 -10.84 21.63
C LEU A 140 2.97 -12.10 20.86
N LEU A 141 3.92 -12.82 20.26
CA LEU A 141 3.65 -14.12 19.62
C LEU A 141 3.56 -15.25 20.65
N LYS A 142 4.08 -15.06 21.86
CA LYS A 142 4.04 -16.06 22.95
C LYS A 142 2.84 -15.85 23.88
N ASP A 143 2.33 -14.63 23.94
CA ASP A 143 1.22 -14.23 24.80
C ASP A 143 -0.15 -14.50 24.16
N LYS A 144 -0.70 -15.68 24.44
CA LYS A 144 -1.98 -16.17 23.89
C LYS A 144 -3.18 -15.28 24.28
N GLU A 145 -3.04 -14.43 25.29
CA GLU A 145 -4.10 -13.58 25.80
C GLU A 145 -4.08 -12.14 25.28
N CYS A 146 -2.98 -11.72 24.64
CA CYS A 146 -2.89 -10.37 24.08
C CYS A 146 -3.74 -10.19 22.82
N ALA A 147 -4.10 -8.93 22.54
CA ALA A 147 -4.89 -8.54 21.37
C ALA A 147 -4.23 -9.00 20.07
N PHE A 148 -2.91 -8.83 19.93
CA PHE A 148 -2.17 -9.21 18.74
C PHE A 148 -2.25 -10.71 18.41
N TYR A 149 -1.97 -11.57 19.40
CA TYR A 149 -2.05 -13.02 19.22
C TYR A 149 -3.48 -13.45 18.87
N LYS A 150 -4.47 -12.91 19.57
CA LYS A 150 -5.89 -13.20 19.29
C LYS A 150 -6.24 -12.81 17.86
N THR A 151 -5.78 -11.65 17.37
CA THR A 151 -5.97 -11.27 15.97
C THR A 151 -5.28 -12.25 15.00
N LEU A 152 -4.05 -12.68 15.27
CA LEU A 152 -3.36 -13.67 14.43
C LEU A 152 -4.12 -14.99 14.28
N VAL A 153 -4.75 -15.48 15.36
CA VAL A 153 -5.57 -16.70 15.35
C VAL A 153 -6.73 -16.61 14.34
N HIS A 154 -7.26 -15.40 14.12
CA HIS A 154 -8.34 -15.16 13.17
C HIS A 154 -7.86 -14.89 11.73
N HIS A 155 -6.55 -14.77 11.53
CA HIS A 155 -5.91 -14.46 10.24
C HIS A 155 -4.85 -15.51 9.85
N PRO A 156 -5.16 -16.83 9.90
CA PRO A 156 -4.14 -17.87 9.73
C PRO A 156 -3.50 -17.88 8.34
N ASP A 157 -4.24 -17.50 7.30
CA ASP A 157 -3.77 -17.52 5.91
C ASP A 157 -3.21 -16.15 5.43
N THR A 158 -3.23 -15.14 6.30
CA THR A 158 -2.69 -13.81 5.97
C THR A 158 -1.17 -13.91 5.78
N GLU A 159 -0.68 -13.53 4.60
CA GLU A 159 0.75 -13.48 4.29
C GLU A 159 1.39 -12.21 4.88
N PHE A 160 2.49 -12.41 5.60
CA PHE A 160 3.31 -11.37 6.20
C PHE A 160 4.75 -11.42 5.66
N PHE A 161 5.33 -10.25 5.49
CA PHE A 161 6.78 -10.08 5.36
C PHE A 161 7.33 -9.64 6.72
N ILE A 162 8.32 -10.38 7.22
CA ILE A 162 9.02 -10.10 8.47
C ILE A 162 10.49 -9.86 8.16
N SER A 163 11.09 -8.85 8.78
CA SER A 163 12.51 -8.56 8.65
C SER A 163 13.12 -8.02 9.94
N GLU A 164 14.45 -7.86 9.92
CA GLU A 164 15.15 -7.10 10.95
C GLU A 164 14.53 -5.70 11.12
N LYS A 165 14.39 -5.27 12.38
CA LYS A 165 14.13 -3.87 12.70
C LYS A 165 15.37 -3.06 12.33
N VAL A 166 15.15 -1.95 11.64
CA VAL A 166 16.22 -1.03 11.25
C VAL A 166 15.83 0.40 11.59
N ASN A 167 16.84 1.23 11.85
CA ASN A 167 16.65 2.66 12.07
C ASN A 167 16.72 3.36 10.73
N ILE A 168 15.58 3.86 10.24
CA ILE A 168 15.55 4.61 8.99
C ILE A 168 16.27 5.94 9.21
N GLU A 169 17.24 6.23 8.34
CA GLU A 169 18.01 7.47 8.37
C GLU A 169 17.10 8.67 8.14
N GLN A 170 17.46 9.80 8.78
CA GLN A 170 16.70 11.04 8.67
C GLN A 170 17.62 12.22 8.36
N ASP A 171 17.12 13.14 7.55
CA ASP A 171 17.75 14.42 7.25
C ASP A 171 16.81 15.59 7.60
N GLN A 172 17.13 16.81 7.15
CA GLN A 172 16.29 17.98 7.36
C GLN A 172 14.87 17.83 6.78
N TYR A 173 14.68 16.94 5.81
CA TYR A 173 13.39 16.65 5.19
C TYR A 173 12.68 15.48 5.88
N GLY A 174 13.25 14.82 6.90
CA GLY A 174 12.66 13.66 7.56
C GLY A 174 13.25 12.34 7.03
N LYS A 175 12.44 11.27 7.01
CA LYS A 175 12.92 9.93 6.63
C LYS A 175 13.49 9.91 5.21
N LYS A 176 14.65 9.27 5.04
CA LYS A 176 15.32 9.05 3.75
C LYS A 176 14.70 7.88 2.99
N GLU A 177 13.42 8.06 2.65
CA GLU A 177 12.63 7.16 1.78
C GLU A 177 12.44 7.80 0.40
N TYR A 178 12.68 7.02 -0.64
CA TYR A 178 12.65 7.44 -2.04
C TYR A 178 11.72 6.51 -2.81
N ARG A 179 10.90 7.09 -3.68
CA ARG A 179 10.07 6.37 -4.64
C ARG A 179 10.59 6.58 -6.04
N CYS A 180 10.67 5.48 -6.78
CA CYS A 180 11.10 5.43 -8.17
C CYS A 180 10.00 4.79 -9.03
N PHE A 181 9.48 5.50 -10.04
CA PHE A 181 8.68 4.84 -11.08
C PHE A 181 9.60 4.18 -12.09
N VAL A 182 9.31 2.92 -12.40
CA VAL A 182 9.96 2.15 -13.46
C VAL A 182 8.90 1.80 -14.49
N VAL A 183 9.08 2.28 -15.72
CA VAL A 183 8.16 2.04 -16.84
C VAL A 183 8.97 1.53 -18.01
N ASP A 184 8.49 0.44 -18.62
CA ASP A 184 9.20 -0.32 -19.65
C ASP A 184 10.66 -0.68 -19.27
N GLY A 185 10.91 -0.93 -17.98
CA GLY A 185 12.21 -1.30 -17.45
C GLY A 185 13.19 -0.13 -17.32
N GLU A 186 12.71 1.11 -17.46
CA GLU A 186 13.52 2.31 -17.29
C GLU A 186 13.06 3.14 -16.09
N ILE A 187 14.02 3.74 -15.38
CA ILE A 187 13.73 4.72 -14.32
C ILE A 187 13.16 5.98 -14.98
N TYR A 188 11.91 6.28 -14.64
CA TYR A 188 11.22 7.48 -15.12
C TYR A 188 11.47 8.68 -14.22
N ASN A 189 11.49 8.47 -12.91
CA ASN A 189 11.63 9.52 -11.90
C ASN A 189 12.05 8.94 -10.56
N ILE A 190 12.55 9.83 -9.70
CA ILE A 190 12.86 9.57 -8.31
C ILE A 190 12.35 10.75 -7.50
N SER A 191 11.66 10.50 -6.39
CA SER A 191 11.21 11.55 -5.47
C SER A 191 11.19 11.03 -4.04
N ARG A 192 11.45 11.92 -3.07
CA ARG A 192 11.09 11.68 -1.67
C ARG A 192 9.57 11.68 -1.52
N PHE A 193 9.07 11.13 -0.42
CA PHE A 193 7.64 11.03 -0.12
C PHE A 193 7.00 12.40 0.20
N THR A 194 6.98 13.34 -0.75
CA THR A 194 6.47 14.71 -0.53
C THR A 194 5.88 15.28 -1.80
N SER A 195 4.90 16.18 -1.65
CA SER A 195 4.29 16.93 -2.76
C SER A 195 4.58 18.43 -2.70
N ARG A 196 5.38 18.90 -1.73
CA ARG A 196 5.59 20.34 -1.47
C ARG A 196 7.01 20.75 -1.12
N ILE A 197 7.87 19.81 -0.77
CA ILE A 197 9.25 20.12 -0.36
C ILE A 197 10.18 19.85 -1.53
N LEU A 198 10.82 20.90 -2.05
CA LEU A 198 11.87 20.80 -3.05
C LEU A 198 13.12 20.17 -2.43
N HIS A 199 13.67 19.17 -3.11
CA HIS A 199 14.81 18.39 -2.61
C HIS A 199 15.63 17.84 -3.79
N GLU A 200 16.92 17.61 -3.55
CA GLU A 200 17.78 16.90 -4.48
C GLU A 200 17.80 15.40 -4.14
N ILE A 201 18.22 14.59 -5.12
CA ILE A 201 18.49 13.16 -4.91
C ILE A 201 20.00 12.95 -4.89
N ASP A 202 20.48 12.25 -3.87
CA ASP A 202 21.88 11.86 -3.79
C ASP A 202 22.24 10.96 -4.99
N PRO A 203 23.35 11.24 -5.72
CA PRO A 203 23.81 10.38 -6.80
C PRO A 203 23.92 8.90 -6.46
N GLN A 204 24.28 8.55 -5.20
CA GLN A 204 24.37 7.15 -4.76
C GLN A 204 23.01 6.45 -4.76
N VAL A 205 21.93 7.20 -4.51
CA VAL A 205 20.55 6.66 -4.59
C VAL A 205 20.21 6.30 -6.03
N LEU A 206 20.53 7.18 -6.99
CA LEU A 206 20.32 6.90 -8.41
C LEU A 206 21.14 5.69 -8.87
N GLU A 207 22.43 5.62 -8.51
CA GLU A 207 23.30 4.50 -8.86
C GLU A 207 22.74 3.17 -8.32
N LYS A 208 22.30 3.15 -7.05
CA LYS A 208 21.70 1.96 -6.45
C LYS A 208 20.41 1.54 -7.15
N LEU A 209 19.52 2.49 -7.43
CA LEU A 209 18.27 2.23 -8.15
C LEU A 209 18.56 1.67 -9.55
N GLN A 210 19.53 2.23 -10.28
CA GLN A 210 19.95 1.73 -11.59
C GLN A 210 20.46 0.28 -11.51
N ASN A 211 21.26 -0.03 -10.50
CA ASN A 211 21.77 -1.39 -10.28
C ASN A 211 20.64 -2.39 -9.95
N ILE A 212 19.67 -1.99 -9.12
CA ILE A 212 18.48 -2.82 -8.80
C ILE A 212 17.64 -3.04 -10.06
N VAL A 213 17.30 -1.98 -10.81
CA VAL A 213 16.48 -2.09 -12.02
C VAL A 213 17.18 -2.94 -13.09
N ALA A 214 18.50 -2.79 -13.24
CA ALA A 214 19.28 -3.58 -14.18
C ALA A 214 19.31 -5.08 -13.82
N SER A 215 19.42 -5.43 -12.53
CA SER A 215 19.46 -6.84 -12.09
C SER A 215 18.13 -7.56 -12.25
N LEU A 216 17.01 -6.81 -12.26
CA LEU A 216 15.66 -7.34 -12.43
C LEU A 216 15.23 -7.50 -13.90
N LYS A 217 16.05 -7.00 -14.84
CA LYS A 217 15.72 -7.00 -16.26
C LYS A 217 15.53 -8.43 -16.79
N GLY A 218 14.35 -8.73 -17.31
CA GLY A 218 14.00 -10.02 -17.89
C GLY A 218 13.55 -11.09 -16.88
N SER A 219 13.58 -10.80 -15.58
CA SER A 219 13.11 -11.71 -14.52
C SER A 219 11.97 -11.13 -13.67
N PHE A 220 11.74 -9.82 -13.75
CA PHE A 220 10.70 -9.09 -13.05
C PHE A 220 9.85 -8.27 -14.04
N PRO A 221 8.61 -7.87 -13.67
CA PRO A 221 7.77 -7.05 -14.52
C PRO A 221 8.45 -5.73 -14.89
N LYS A 222 8.14 -5.20 -16.07
CA LYS A 222 8.79 -3.98 -16.59
C LYS A 222 8.16 -2.67 -16.09
N ASN A 223 6.96 -2.75 -15.50
CA ASN A 223 6.18 -1.61 -15.03
C ASN A 223 5.86 -1.78 -13.54
N TYR A 224 6.47 -0.97 -12.69
CA TYR A 224 6.28 -1.01 -11.24
C TYR A 224 6.76 0.29 -10.57
N VAL A 225 6.46 0.41 -9.29
CA VAL A 225 7.01 1.45 -8.42
C VAL A 225 7.91 0.80 -7.39
N LEU A 226 9.14 1.29 -7.27
CA LEU A 226 10.14 0.82 -6.32
C LEU A 226 10.37 1.90 -5.27
N ASP A 227 10.10 1.55 -4.02
CA ASP A 227 10.47 2.37 -2.88
C ASP A 227 11.75 1.81 -2.25
N VAL A 228 12.76 2.66 -2.08
CA VAL A 228 14.01 2.37 -1.39
C VAL A 228 14.17 3.30 -0.21
N PHE A 229 14.99 2.91 0.75
CA PHE A 229 15.18 3.68 1.96
C PHE A 229 16.60 3.51 2.51
N GLU A 230 17.12 4.58 3.09
CA GLU A 230 18.39 4.53 3.80
C GLU A 230 18.15 4.17 5.26
N TYR A 231 18.98 3.29 5.79
CA TYR A 231 18.91 2.86 7.18
C TYR A 231 20.28 2.61 7.77
N GLU A 232 20.36 2.66 9.09
CA GLU A 232 21.51 2.21 9.87
C GLU A 232 21.21 0.84 10.48
N LEU A 233 22.17 -0.08 10.35
CA LEU A 233 22.21 -1.36 11.04
C LEU A 233 23.62 -1.60 11.54
N ASN A 234 23.78 -1.84 12.85
CA ASN A 234 25.07 -2.08 13.50
C ASN A 234 26.13 -0.97 13.25
N GLY A 235 25.69 0.29 13.14
CA GLY A 235 26.57 1.44 12.88
C GLY A 235 26.98 1.61 11.42
N GLU A 236 26.52 0.75 10.51
CA GLU A 236 26.73 0.88 9.07
C GLU A 236 25.46 1.39 8.39
N LYS A 237 25.63 2.37 7.49
CA LYS A 237 24.54 2.92 6.68
C LYS A 237 24.44 2.19 5.36
N ASP A 238 23.22 1.86 4.96
CA ASP A 238 22.95 1.19 3.69
C ASP A 238 21.66 1.72 3.04
N LEU A 239 21.51 1.40 1.76
CA LEU A 239 20.34 1.69 0.95
C LEU A 239 19.81 0.38 0.36
N ASP A 240 18.57 0.05 0.69
CA ASP A 240 17.94 -1.22 0.31
C ASP A 240 16.47 -1.03 -0.10
N VAL A 241 15.87 -2.09 -0.62
CA VAL A 241 14.47 -2.14 -0.99
C VAL A 241 13.59 -2.02 0.26
N LEU A 242 12.65 -1.07 0.21
CA LEU A 242 11.57 -0.96 1.20
C LEU A 242 10.34 -1.73 0.73
N GLU A 243 9.89 -1.45 -0.49
CA GLU A 243 8.73 -2.10 -1.08
C GLU A 243 8.69 -1.95 -2.61
N PHE A 244 8.08 -2.92 -3.27
CA PHE A 244 7.58 -2.75 -4.63
C PHE A 244 6.06 -2.56 -4.58
N ASN A 245 5.55 -1.62 -5.38
CA ASN A 245 4.13 -1.32 -5.52
C ASN A 245 3.72 -1.48 -6.99
N SER A 246 2.50 -1.97 -7.20
CA SER A 246 1.92 -2.00 -8.54
C SER A 246 1.61 -0.59 -9.01
N ILE A 247 1.80 -0.36 -10.31
CA ILE A 247 1.76 1.01 -10.85
C ILE A 247 0.34 1.53 -11.04
N ASP A 248 -0.70 0.69 -11.02
CA ASP A 248 -2.11 1.06 -11.19
C ASP A 248 -2.62 2.06 -10.13
N ALA A 249 -2.35 1.77 -8.86
CA ALA A 249 -2.85 2.54 -7.72
C ALA A 249 -1.74 3.36 -7.02
N SER A 250 -0.61 3.54 -7.69
CA SER A 250 0.53 4.26 -7.13
C SER A 250 0.28 5.77 -7.10
N GLY A 251 0.41 6.36 -5.91
CA GLY A 251 0.29 7.79 -5.66
C GLY A 251 1.49 8.59 -6.19
N LEU A 252 1.23 9.88 -6.44
CA LEU A 252 2.18 10.85 -6.99
C LEU A 252 2.92 11.61 -5.89
N TYR A 253 4.19 11.91 -6.15
CA TYR A 253 5.03 12.82 -5.37
C TYR A 253 5.59 13.90 -6.28
N LEU A 254 6.18 14.94 -5.70
CA LEU A 254 6.58 16.17 -6.35
C LEU A 254 7.31 15.99 -7.69
N TYR A 255 8.12 14.94 -7.79
CA TYR A 255 8.91 14.64 -8.98
C TYR A 255 8.47 13.39 -9.76
N ASN A 256 7.44 12.70 -9.29
CA ASN A 256 7.04 11.42 -9.87
C ASN A 256 5.92 11.58 -10.89
N SER A 257 6.10 10.94 -12.05
CA SER A 257 5.13 10.86 -13.15
C SER A 257 5.20 9.47 -13.80
N CYS A 258 4.07 8.78 -13.95
CA CYS A 258 4.04 7.57 -14.78
C CYS A 258 3.95 7.89 -16.29
N ILE A 259 3.80 9.18 -16.65
CA ILE A 259 3.55 9.63 -18.02
C ILE A 259 4.80 10.20 -18.67
N GLU A 260 5.57 11.00 -17.92
CA GLU A 260 6.74 11.72 -18.41
C GLU A 260 8.01 11.27 -17.69
N LYS A 261 9.02 10.90 -18.48
CA LYS A 261 10.36 10.62 -17.97
C LYS A 261 11.03 11.94 -17.63
N SER A 262 11.54 12.06 -16.41
CA SER A 262 12.31 13.23 -15.99
C SER A 262 13.61 13.31 -16.79
N ASP A 263 13.96 14.52 -17.24
CA ASP A 263 15.27 14.83 -17.82
C ASP A 263 16.33 15.18 -16.76
N ASP A 264 15.94 15.17 -15.49
CA ASP A 264 16.78 15.47 -14.33
C ASP A 264 16.36 14.57 -13.15
N LEU A 265 16.90 13.36 -13.09
CA LEU A 265 16.58 12.41 -12.01
C LEU A 265 17.18 12.81 -10.65
N LEU A 266 18.16 13.73 -10.64
CA LEU A 266 18.82 14.21 -9.44
C LEU A 266 18.17 15.48 -8.88
N HIS A 267 17.28 16.10 -9.65
CA HIS A 267 16.59 17.37 -9.33
C HIS A 267 17.53 18.51 -8.96
N LYS A 268 18.66 18.60 -9.69
CA LYS A 268 19.65 19.68 -9.56
C LYS A 268 19.17 20.99 -10.19
N LYS A 269 18.23 20.92 -11.12
CA LYS A 269 17.61 22.10 -11.75
C LYS A 269 16.59 22.70 -10.76
N PRO A 270 16.79 23.93 -10.29
CA PRO A 270 15.86 24.55 -9.34
C PRO A 270 14.44 24.58 -9.90
N ARG A 271 13.47 24.19 -9.07
CA ARG A 271 12.03 24.23 -9.39
C ARG A 271 11.63 23.37 -10.61
N HIS A 272 12.47 22.42 -11.01
CA HIS A 272 12.08 21.40 -11.98
C HIS A 272 11.27 20.32 -11.25
N VAL A 273 9.95 20.33 -11.48
CA VAL A 273 8.99 19.38 -10.88
C VAL A 273 8.28 18.59 -11.98
N ALA A 274 7.65 17.48 -11.62
CA ALA A 274 6.78 16.75 -12.54
C ALA A 274 5.67 17.68 -13.05
N THR A 275 5.25 17.51 -14.30
CA THR A 275 4.29 18.42 -14.96
C THR A 275 2.98 18.52 -14.19
N GLU A 276 2.57 17.42 -13.55
CA GLU A 276 1.41 17.29 -12.68
C GLU A 276 1.47 18.19 -11.43
N PHE A 277 2.65 18.69 -11.05
CA PHE A 277 2.84 19.58 -9.89
C PHE A 277 3.21 21.02 -10.25
N ARG A 278 3.29 21.37 -11.55
CA ARG A 278 3.68 22.73 -11.98
C ARG A 278 2.74 23.81 -11.48
N SER A 279 1.44 23.53 -11.40
CA SER A 279 0.43 24.48 -10.89
C SER A 279 0.58 24.76 -9.40
N SER A 280 1.17 23.83 -8.63
CA SER A 280 1.43 23.97 -7.18
C SER A 280 2.86 24.41 -6.85
N LEU A 281 3.65 24.80 -7.86
CA LEU A 281 5.06 25.12 -7.69
C LEU A 281 5.30 26.37 -6.81
N GLU A 282 4.35 27.30 -6.81
CA GLU A 282 4.40 28.50 -5.96
C GLU A 282 4.22 28.17 -4.48
N ASP A 283 3.50 27.09 -4.16
CA ASP A 283 3.27 26.61 -2.80
C ASP A 283 4.42 25.71 -2.28
N CYS A 284 5.41 25.44 -3.13
CA CYS A 284 6.55 24.59 -2.77
C CYS A 284 7.62 25.36 -2.00
N THR A 285 8.21 24.71 -1.01
CA THR A 285 9.25 25.24 -0.12
C THR A 285 10.52 24.38 -0.19
N SER A 286 11.69 24.96 0.03
CA SER A 286 12.95 24.22 0.22
C SER A 286 13.22 23.85 1.69
N GLU A 287 12.35 24.31 2.60
CA GLU A 287 12.45 24.11 4.04
C GLU A 287 11.22 23.36 4.57
N GLY A 288 11.43 22.52 5.58
CA GLY A 288 10.37 21.78 6.26
C GLY A 288 10.67 20.30 6.35
N LYS A 289 9.98 19.62 7.28
CA LYS A 289 10.02 18.18 7.42
C LYS A 289 8.87 17.54 6.65
N ILE A 290 9.16 16.48 5.93
CA ILE A 290 8.16 15.59 5.35
C ILE A 290 7.48 14.87 6.52
N THR A 291 6.21 15.19 6.73
CA THR A 291 5.36 14.46 7.67
C THR A 291 4.68 13.32 6.91
N ILE A 292 5.18 12.11 7.13
CA ILE A 292 4.56 10.89 6.61
C ILE A 292 3.51 10.43 7.64
N ASP A 293 2.24 10.72 7.39
CA ASP A 293 1.11 10.18 8.18
C ASP A 293 0.63 8.86 7.56
N ARG A 294 1.56 7.89 7.40
CA ARG A 294 1.19 6.51 7.01
C ARG A 294 0.56 5.86 8.25
N GLN A 295 -0.74 6.04 8.42
CA GLN A 295 -1.51 5.28 9.39
C GLN A 295 -1.78 3.88 8.80
N ASN A 296 -1.75 2.86 9.66
CA ASN A 296 -2.29 1.55 9.30
C ASN A 296 -3.76 1.72 8.89
N LEU A 297 -4.22 0.92 7.92
CA LEU A 297 -5.55 1.07 7.32
C LEU A 297 -6.64 0.42 8.20
N TYR A 298 -6.77 0.90 9.43
CA TYR A 298 -7.63 0.33 10.48
C TYR A 298 -9.14 0.34 10.19
N SER A 299 -9.58 0.93 9.08
CA SER A 299 -11.00 1.12 8.76
C SER A 299 -11.53 0.20 7.66
N ILE A 300 -10.69 -0.67 7.10
CA ILE A 300 -11.11 -1.65 6.08
C ILE A 300 -11.64 -2.91 6.79
N PRO A 301 -12.92 -3.29 6.62
CA PRO A 301 -13.47 -4.47 7.29
C PRO A 301 -12.74 -5.76 6.91
N ASP A 302 -12.75 -6.72 7.84
CA ASP A 302 -12.22 -8.07 7.63
C ASP A 302 -10.72 -8.11 7.27
N THR A 303 -9.97 -7.03 7.57
CA THR A 303 -8.51 -6.98 7.45
C THR A 303 -7.83 -7.16 8.79
N PHE A 304 -6.56 -7.57 8.75
CA PHE A 304 -5.77 -7.79 9.96
C PHE A 304 -5.66 -6.51 10.79
N SER A 305 -5.40 -5.36 10.16
CA SER A 305 -5.28 -4.09 10.89
C SER A 305 -6.60 -3.70 11.56
N ASN A 306 -7.73 -3.75 10.86
CA ASN A 306 -9.04 -3.44 11.45
C ASN A 306 -9.32 -4.37 12.62
N ASP A 307 -9.16 -5.68 12.45
CA ASP A 307 -9.40 -6.65 13.50
C ASP A 307 -8.47 -6.48 14.71
N LEU A 308 -7.21 -6.11 14.49
CA LEU A 308 -6.30 -5.71 15.56
C LEU A 308 -6.83 -4.49 16.31
N SER A 309 -7.29 -3.46 15.59
CA SER A 309 -7.94 -2.29 16.19
C SER A 309 -9.18 -2.67 16.99
N CYS A 310 -10.02 -3.57 16.48
CA CYS A 310 -11.19 -4.07 17.19
C CYS A 310 -10.80 -4.77 18.49
N MET A 311 -9.82 -5.66 18.45
CA MET A 311 -9.34 -6.39 19.61
C MET A 311 -8.74 -5.45 20.66
N CYS A 312 -7.90 -4.50 20.26
CA CYS A 312 -7.34 -3.50 21.16
C CYS A 312 -8.43 -2.59 21.78
N THR A 313 -9.41 -2.17 20.97
CA THR A 313 -10.38 -1.14 21.36
C THR A 313 -11.54 -1.69 22.16
N VAL A 314 -12.14 -2.80 21.70
CA VAL A 314 -13.41 -3.32 22.25
C VAL A 314 -13.35 -4.81 22.60
N GLY A 315 -12.30 -5.52 22.21
CA GLY A 315 -12.04 -6.90 22.62
C GLY A 315 -12.88 -7.94 21.86
N ILE A 316 -13.52 -7.54 20.77
CA ILE A 316 -14.33 -8.39 19.89
C ILE A 316 -14.03 -8.03 18.44
N LEU A 317 -14.15 -8.99 17.53
CA LEU A 317 -13.94 -8.79 16.09
C LEU A 317 -15.18 -8.24 15.38
N GLY A 318 -14.99 -7.75 14.15
CA GLY A 318 -16.08 -7.38 13.24
C GLY A 318 -16.76 -6.04 13.57
N VAL A 319 -16.23 -5.27 14.53
CA VAL A 319 -16.72 -3.93 14.86
C VAL A 319 -15.90 -2.91 14.08
N ARG A 320 -16.50 -2.09 13.22
CA ARG A 320 -15.72 -1.01 12.59
C ARG A 320 -15.34 0.03 13.64
N VAL A 321 -14.05 0.12 13.94
CA VAL A 321 -13.50 1.13 14.83
C VAL A 321 -12.96 2.26 13.98
N PHE A 322 -13.65 3.40 14.01
CA PHE A 322 -13.22 4.61 13.32
C PHE A 322 -12.39 5.48 14.26
N ASP A 323 -11.30 6.05 13.74
CA ASP A 323 -10.49 7.09 14.39
C ASP A 323 -9.89 6.72 15.77
N ALA A 324 -9.85 5.43 16.12
CA ALA A 324 -9.14 4.99 17.31
C ALA A 324 -7.63 5.05 17.07
N HIS A 325 -6.96 5.86 17.86
CA HIS A 325 -5.51 5.87 17.88
C HIS A 325 -5.01 4.64 18.65
N ILE A 326 -4.55 3.63 17.93
CA ILE A 326 -3.94 2.41 18.48
C ILE A 326 -2.42 2.51 18.34
N SER A 327 -1.72 2.55 19.46
CA SER A 327 -0.27 2.56 19.49
C SER A 327 0.29 1.13 19.57
N PRO A 328 1.57 0.90 19.23
CA PRO A 328 2.18 -0.43 19.35
C PRO A 328 2.08 -1.04 20.75
N GLU A 329 2.04 -0.22 21.81
CA GLU A 329 1.85 -0.68 23.19
C GLU A 329 0.47 -1.31 23.42
N ASP A 330 -0.54 -0.89 22.66
CA ASP A 330 -1.89 -1.44 22.79
C ASP A 330 -2.01 -2.88 22.26
N PHE A 331 -1.08 -3.31 21.40
CA PHE A 331 -1.07 -4.67 20.84
C PHE A 331 -0.94 -5.76 21.92
N GLY A 332 -0.28 -5.43 23.03
CA GLY A 332 -0.10 -6.31 24.19
C GLY A 332 -1.29 -6.36 25.16
N ARG A 333 -2.39 -5.66 24.88
CA ARG A 333 -3.52 -5.59 25.81
C ARG A 333 -4.24 -6.93 25.98
N HIS A 334 -4.48 -7.30 27.23
CA HIS A 334 -5.37 -8.42 27.59
C HIS A 334 -6.82 -7.98 27.79
N VAL A 335 -7.03 -6.68 28.02
CA VAL A 335 -8.33 -6.05 28.26
C VAL A 335 -8.49 -4.88 27.29
N PRO A 336 -9.65 -4.76 26.63
CA PRO A 336 -9.87 -3.68 25.67
C PRO A 336 -9.84 -2.30 26.31
N ILE A 337 -9.49 -1.29 25.50
CA ILE A 337 -9.50 0.13 25.90
C ILE A 337 -10.90 0.54 26.39
N PHE A 338 -11.93 0.14 25.64
CA PHE A 338 -13.33 0.35 25.98
C PHE A 338 -14.01 -0.99 26.25
N ASN A 339 -14.36 -1.21 27.52
CA ASN A 339 -15.17 -2.37 27.87
C ASN A 339 -16.66 -2.07 27.58
N ILE A 340 -17.12 -2.44 26.39
CA ILE A 340 -18.54 -2.32 26.00
C ILE A 340 -19.46 -3.15 26.92
N GLY A 341 -18.95 -4.21 27.54
CA GLY A 341 -19.67 -5.00 28.55
C GLY A 341 -20.07 -4.22 29.80
N LYS A 342 -19.53 -3.01 30.02
CA LYS A 342 -20.01 -2.07 31.07
C LYS A 342 -21.11 -1.12 30.59
N PHE A 343 -21.30 -0.96 29.28
CA PHE A 343 -22.32 -0.09 28.67
C PHE A 343 -23.54 -0.86 28.17
N VAL A 344 -23.40 -2.16 27.92
CA VAL A 344 -24.53 -3.05 27.73
C VAL A 344 -25.09 -3.37 29.11
N ASN A 345 -26.01 -2.54 29.59
CA ASN A 345 -27.11 -3.07 30.40
C ASN A 345 -27.65 -4.26 29.60
N PRO A 346 -27.73 -5.48 30.15
CA PRO A 346 -28.27 -6.60 29.39
C PRO A 346 -29.69 -6.19 29.01
N VAL A 347 -29.89 -5.79 27.76
CA VAL A 347 -31.21 -5.84 27.16
C VAL A 347 -31.53 -7.31 27.24
N LYS A 348 -32.34 -7.67 28.24
CA LYS A 348 -33.03 -8.95 28.25
C LYS A 348 -33.65 -9.05 26.87
N PHE A 349 -33.11 -9.93 26.03
CA PHE A 349 -33.87 -10.43 24.91
C PHE A 349 -35.07 -11.11 25.57
N ASP A 350 -36.21 -10.43 25.48
CA ASP A 350 -37.47 -10.94 25.98
C ASP A 350 -37.83 -12.10 25.05
N ASP A 351 -37.53 -13.33 25.49
CA ASP A 351 -37.91 -14.58 24.82
C ASP A 351 -39.44 -14.75 24.69
N ASP A 352 -40.24 -13.76 25.14
CA ASP A 352 -41.69 -13.76 25.08
C ASP A 352 -42.30 -13.36 23.72
N LEU A 353 -41.49 -12.98 22.72
CA LEU A 353 -41.99 -12.78 21.33
C LEU A 353 -42.21 -14.10 20.55
N ALA A 354 -41.87 -15.25 21.13
CA ALA A 354 -42.16 -16.58 20.54
C ALA A 354 -43.54 -17.15 20.90
N ARG A 355 -44.40 -16.40 21.62
CA ARG A 355 -45.72 -16.91 22.04
C ARG A 355 -46.84 -15.87 21.92
N HIS A 356 -47.28 -15.59 20.69
CA HIS A 356 -48.68 -15.24 20.49
C HIS A 356 -49.30 -15.99 19.30
N PRO A 357 -50.50 -16.58 19.48
CA PRO A 357 -51.12 -17.50 18.54
C PRO A 357 -51.72 -16.76 17.35
N VAL A 358 -51.61 -17.41 16.19
CA VAL A 358 -52.37 -17.08 14.97
C VAL A 358 -53.85 -17.00 15.32
N LYS A 359 -54.43 -15.79 15.30
CA LYS A 359 -55.88 -15.62 15.26
C LYS A 359 -56.33 -15.55 13.81
N GLU A 360 -57.13 -16.54 13.46
CA GLU A 360 -57.84 -16.71 12.19
C GLU A 360 -58.59 -15.44 11.79
N LYS A 361 -58.48 -15.08 10.51
CA LYS A 361 -59.42 -14.18 9.84
C LYS A 361 -60.79 -14.87 9.76
N LYS A 362 -61.83 -14.24 10.28
CA LYS A 362 -63.20 -14.46 9.83
C LYS A 362 -63.84 -13.13 9.46
N MET A 363 -64.14 -13.06 8.16
CA MET A 363 -65.02 -12.16 7.38
C MET A 363 -64.83 -10.66 7.54
#